data_AF-A0A7Y2YZ13-F1
#
_entry.id   AF-A0A7Y2YZ13-F1
#
_cell.length_a   1.000
_cell.length_b   1.000
_cell.length_c   1.000
_cell.angle_alpha   90.00
_cell.angle_beta   90.00
_cell.angle_gamma   90.00
#
_symmetry.space_group_name_H-M   'P 1'
#
loop_
_entity.id
_entity.type
_entity.pdbx_description
1 polymer ?
#
loop_
_entity_poly.entity_id
_entity_poly.type
_entity_poly.pdbx_seq_one_letter_code
_entity_poly.pdbx_strand_id
1 'polypeptide(L)'
;MSLAVLLLAVPAHAQQTEASPLAPVSLQALAARADAVVLAQVRDTDYLRRRDIPVSGSAYLKVLIPYKTDRSADLIEVYEKGLHDHECYFPNPTVFEEGRRYLLFLRRDEEDPERYRGMPEGCALDVLVADDNRYVLRYPVTGVALSDPLEEMARPVTFGDGYAVVDEEDLLPQERDRMLNAGQIRRYGEGEWIYTTGVDLAEARRLIGVEALLD
;
A
#
# COMPACT_ATOMS: atom_id res chain seq x y z
N MET A 1 45.54 51.92 -14.89
CA MET A 1 45.66 50.47 -15.17
C MET A 1 45.50 49.71 -13.87
N SER A 2 44.38 49.02 -13.67
CA SER A 2 44.31 47.87 -12.77
C SER A 2 43.10 47.02 -13.12
N LEU A 3 43.40 45.72 -13.20
CA LEU A 3 42.64 44.61 -13.75
C LEU A 3 41.24 44.42 -13.13
N ALA A 4 40.29 44.10 -14.01
CA ALA A 4 39.05 43.44 -13.63
C ALA A 4 39.31 41.93 -13.45
N VAL A 5 38.91 41.37 -12.31
CA VAL A 5 38.90 39.91 -12.06
C VAL A 5 37.50 39.41 -12.38
N LEU A 6 37.39 38.57 -13.41
CA LEU A 6 36.15 37.91 -13.81
C LEU A 6 36.06 36.58 -13.06
N LEU A 7 35.17 36.49 -12.06
CA LEU A 7 34.84 35.20 -11.43
C LEU A 7 33.89 34.42 -12.35
N LEU A 8 34.36 33.30 -12.89
CA LEU A 8 33.53 32.29 -13.55
C LEU A 8 32.81 31.46 -12.49
N ALA A 9 31.49 31.59 -12.42
CA ALA A 9 30.63 30.71 -11.63
C ALA A 9 30.45 29.38 -12.36
N VAL A 10 30.90 28.28 -11.75
CA VAL A 10 30.62 26.92 -12.21
C VAL A 10 29.20 26.55 -11.75
N PRO A 11 28.31 26.03 -12.61
CA PRO A 11 27.01 25.57 -12.15
C PRO A 11 27.20 24.24 -11.41
N ALA A 12 26.80 24.21 -10.14
CA ALA A 12 26.65 22.98 -9.39
C ALA A 12 25.50 22.17 -10.03
N HIS A 13 25.82 21.11 -10.77
CA HIS A 13 24.86 20.08 -11.10
C HIS A 13 24.50 19.34 -9.81
N ALA A 14 23.27 19.53 -9.33
CA ALA A 14 22.71 18.66 -8.31
C ALA A 14 22.58 17.26 -8.92
N GLN A 15 23.41 16.32 -8.47
CA GLN A 15 23.23 14.91 -8.74
C GLN A 15 21.86 14.49 -8.20
N GLN A 16 20.96 14.14 -9.12
CA GLN A 16 19.77 13.37 -8.80
C GLN A 16 20.26 12.08 -8.14
N THR A 17 20.07 11.99 -6.83
CA THR A 17 20.20 10.71 -6.13
C THR A 17 18.99 9.92 -6.57
N GLU A 18 19.16 9.06 -7.58
CA GLU A 18 18.19 8.01 -7.88
C GLU A 18 18.03 7.22 -6.58
N ALA A 19 16.82 7.24 -6.01
CA ALA A 19 16.47 6.39 -4.89
C ALA A 19 16.69 4.95 -5.36
N SER A 20 17.65 4.26 -4.73
CA SER A 20 17.89 2.85 -5.03
C SER A 20 16.61 2.09 -4.68
N PRO A 21 16.01 1.30 -5.60
CA PRO A 21 14.79 0.57 -5.30
C PRO A 21 15.06 -0.32 -4.08
N LEU A 22 14.26 -0.14 -3.03
CA LEU A 22 14.38 -0.96 -1.82
C LEU A 22 14.31 -2.44 -2.22
N ALA A 23 15.22 -3.23 -1.65
CA ALA A 23 15.28 -4.66 -1.94
C ALA A 23 13.94 -5.33 -1.56
N PRO A 24 13.43 -6.28 -2.36
CA PRO A 24 12.19 -6.98 -2.04
C PRO A 24 12.25 -7.62 -0.65
N VAL A 25 11.17 -7.46 0.13
CA VAL A 25 11.06 -7.94 1.52
C VAL A 25 10.04 -9.07 1.61
N SER A 26 10.26 -10.05 2.49
CA SER A 26 9.22 -11.07 2.73
C SER A 26 8.16 -10.57 3.70
N LEU A 27 6.94 -11.10 3.60
CA LEU A 27 5.85 -10.82 4.53
C LEU A 27 6.25 -11.14 5.99
N GLN A 28 7.01 -12.22 6.22
CA GLN A 28 7.55 -12.56 7.53
C GLN A 28 8.51 -11.49 8.06
N ALA A 29 9.48 -11.04 7.26
CA ALA A 29 10.46 -10.05 7.68
C ALA A 29 9.83 -8.67 7.90
N LEU A 30 8.80 -8.33 7.11
CA LEU A 30 8.03 -7.11 7.29
C LEU A 30 7.22 -7.16 8.58
N ALA A 31 6.51 -8.25 8.84
CA ALA A 31 5.75 -8.46 10.08
C ALA A 31 6.62 -8.45 11.35
N ALA A 32 7.78 -9.11 11.30
CA ALA A 32 8.68 -9.21 12.45
C ALA A 32 9.17 -7.83 12.90
N ARG A 33 9.32 -6.89 11.95
CA ARG A 33 9.77 -5.51 12.22
C ARG A 33 8.63 -4.53 12.49
N ALA A 34 7.39 -4.91 12.15
CA ALA A 34 6.22 -4.09 12.42
C ALA A 34 5.82 -4.20 13.89
N ASP A 35 5.39 -3.09 14.47
CA ASP A 35 4.77 -3.03 15.79
C ASP A 35 3.29 -3.42 15.73
N ALA A 36 2.65 -3.26 14.57
CA ALA A 36 1.30 -3.75 14.31
C ALA A 36 1.17 -4.38 12.92
N VAL A 37 0.47 -5.52 12.87
CA VAL A 37 0.04 -6.20 11.66
C VAL A 37 -1.46 -6.45 11.75
N VAL A 38 -2.24 -5.78 10.90
CA VAL A 38 -3.70 -5.82 11.00
C VAL A 38 -4.37 -5.85 9.64
N LEU A 39 -5.48 -6.57 9.52
CA LEU A 39 -6.45 -6.31 8.46
C LEU A 39 -7.34 -5.15 8.93
N ALA A 40 -7.36 -4.05 8.19
CA ALA A 40 -8.14 -2.87 8.55
C ALA A 40 -8.88 -2.28 7.34
N GLN A 41 -9.92 -1.51 7.62
CA GLN A 41 -10.74 -0.83 6.64
C GLN A 41 -10.70 0.68 6.86
N VAL A 42 -10.45 1.46 5.80
CA VAL A 42 -10.45 2.92 5.88
C VAL A 42 -11.83 3.40 6.30
N ARG A 43 -11.88 4.29 7.30
CA ARG A 43 -13.10 4.94 7.77
C ARG A 43 -13.16 6.40 7.33
N ASP A 44 -12.04 7.08 7.46
CA ASP A 44 -11.92 8.50 7.13
C ASP A 44 -10.44 8.87 6.92
N THR A 45 -10.20 9.98 6.23
CA THR A 45 -8.86 10.56 6.07
C THR A 45 -8.92 12.06 6.27
N ASP A 46 -7.95 12.59 7.03
CA ASP A 46 -7.74 14.01 7.24
C ASP A 46 -6.34 14.38 6.77
N TYR A 47 -6.22 14.58 5.46
CA TYR A 47 -4.96 14.99 4.84
C TYR A 47 -4.96 16.46 4.47
N LEU A 48 -3.86 17.12 4.82
CA LEU A 48 -3.45 18.33 4.16
C LEU A 48 -3.03 18.00 2.73
N ARG A 49 -3.64 18.67 1.75
CA ARG A 49 -3.33 18.47 0.33
C ARG A 49 -2.66 19.69 -0.28
N ARG A 50 -1.83 19.45 -1.29
CA ARG A 50 -1.23 20.46 -2.17
C ARG A 50 -1.33 19.97 -3.60
N ARG A 51 -2.04 20.71 -4.45
CA ARG A 51 -2.33 20.31 -5.85
C ARG A 51 -2.93 18.89 -5.91
N ASP A 52 -3.91 18.66 -5.03
CA ASP A 52 -4.64 17.39 -4.87
C ASP A 52 -3.83 16.17 -4.37
N ILE A 53 -2.53 16.34 -4.15
CA ILE A 53 -1.66 15.32 -3.57
C ILE A 53 -1.61 15.49 -2.03
N PRO A 54 -1.84 14.43 -1.25
CA PRO A 54 -1.68 14.49 0.21
C PRO A 54 -0.20 14.69 0.58
N VAL A 55 0.08 15.64 1.48
CA VAL A 55 1.45 15.97 1.91
C VAL A 55 1.70 15.74 3.39
N SER A 56 0.63 15.64 4.17
CA SER A 56 0.67 15.22 5.57
C SER A 56 -0.73 14.96 6.08
N GLY A 57 -0.88 14.14 7.11
CA GLY A 57 -2.13 13.98 7.83
C GLY A 57 -2.40 12.52 8.17
N SER A 58 -3.62 12.25 8.60
CA SER A 58 -3.95 10.97 9.23
C SER A 58 -5.04 10.23 8.46
N ALA A 59 -4.89 8.91 8.40
CA ALA A 59 -5.95 7.99 8.07
C ALA A 59 -6.47 7.32 9.33
N TYR A 60 -7.78 7.19 9.43
CA TYR A 60 -8.43 6.46 10.51
C TYR A 60 -8.98 5.17 9.94
N LEU A 61 -8.49 4.03 10.41
CA LEU A 61 -8.88 2.73 9.90
C LEU A 61 -9.47 1.88 11.01
N LYS A 62 -10.63 1.27 10.73
CA LYS A 62 -11.26 0.29 11.61
C LYS A 62 -10.51 -1.03 11.49
N VAL A 63 -10.04 -1.58 12.61
CA VAL A 63 -9.43 -2.90 12.65
C VAL A 63 -10.51 -3.96 12.46
N LEU A 64 -10.31 -4.84 11.48
CA LEU A 64 -11.19 -5.99 11.21
C LEU A 64 -10.62 -7.25 11.85
N ILE A 65 -9.31 -7.48 11.69
CA ILE A 65 -8.61 -8.63 12.27
C ILE A 65 -7.23 -8.17 12.78
N PRO A 66 -6.98 -8.20 14.11
CA PRO A 66 -5.67 -7.91 14.66
C PRO A 66 -4.78 -9.16 14.60
N TYR A 67 -3.73 -9.16 13.77
CA TYR A 67 -2.75 -10.26 13.74
C TYR A 67 -1.61 -10.05 14.73
N LYS A 68 -1.12 -8.81 14.85
CA LYS A 68 -0.16 -8.33 15.83
C LYS A 68 -0.55 -6.91 16.22
N THR A 69 -0.73 -6.66 17.50
CA THR A 69 -0.98 -5.32 18.06
C THR A 69 -0.85 -5.43 19.56
N ASP A 70 -0.22 -4.43 20.16
CA ASP A 70 -0.10 -4.31 21.62
C ASP A 70 -1.31 -3.62 22.25
N ARG A 71 -2.28 -3.19 21.44
CA ARG A 71 -3.51 -2.53 21.87
C ARG A 71 -4.73 -3.24 21.30
N SER A 72 -5.73 -3.46 22.15
CA SER A 72 -7.09 -3.78 21.72
C SER A 72 -7.78 -2.50 21.25
N ALA A 73 -7.38 -1.99 20.09
CA ALA A 73 -7.98 -0.82 19.47
C ALA A 73 -8.82 -1.24 18.26
N ASP A 74 -10.11 -0.90 18.27
CA ASP A 74 -11.00 -1.12 17.13
C ASP A 74 -10.74 -0.10 16.00
N LEU A 75 -10.00 0.96 16.30
CA LEU A 75 -9.63 2.04 15.38
C LEU A 75 -8.14 2.36 15.57
N ILE A 76 -7.42 2.48 14.45
CA ILE A 76 -6.03 2.92 14.43
C ILE A 76 -5.90 4.22 13.63
N GLU A 77 -4.96 5.06 14.05
CA GLU A 77 -4.55 6.26 13.31
C GLU A 77 -3.19 6.00 12.64
N VAL A 78 -3.15 6.14 11.31
CA VAL A 78 -1.91 6.07 10.52
C VAL A 78 -1.58 7.49 10.06
N TYR A 79 -0.52 8.06 10.59
CA TYR A 79 -0.07 9.42 10.29
C TYR A 79 1.12 9.42 9.34
N GLU A 80 1.00 10.16 8.25
CA GLU A 80 2.07 10.34 7.26
C GLU A 80 2.42 11.80 7.07
N LYS A 81 3.67 12.04 6.65
CA LYS A 81 4.19 13.38 6.35
C LYS A 81 5.29 13.28 5.31
N GLY A 82 5.08 13.96 4.19
CA GLY A 82 6.02 13.94 3.09
C GLY A 82 5.39 13.48 1.78
N LEU A 83 6.27 13.36 0.78
CA LEU A 83 6.05 12.83 -0.56
C LEU A 83 7.30 12.01 -0.95
N HIS A 84 7.38 10.82 -0.39
CA HIS A 84 8.34 9.75 -0.60
C HIS A 84 7.63 8.66 -1.44
N ASP A 85 8.32 7.55 -1.69
CA ASP A 85 7.78 6.53 -2.60
C ASP A 85 6.80 5.57 -1.91
N HIS A 86 6.72 5.58 -0.58
CA HIS A 86 6.11 4.52 0.22
C HIS A 86 5.21 5.02 1.36
N GLU A 87 4.75 6.29 1.33
CA GLU A 87 3.77 6.75 2.31
C GLU A 87 2.45 5.98 2.23
N CYS A 88 1.90 5.74 3.40
CA CYS A 88 0.58 5.17 3.61
C CYS A 88 -0.54 6.20 3.44
N TYR A 89 -0.66 6.82 2.27
CA TYR A 89 -1.83 7.62 1.96
C TYR A 89 -2.94 6.74 1.37
N PHE A 90 -4.04 6.64 2.10
CA PHE A 90 -5.21 5.87 1.72
C PHE A 90 -6.26 6.74 0.99
N PRO A 91 -6.96 6.22 -0.04
CA PRO A 91 -8.08 6.93 -0.63
C PRO A 91 -9.19 7.18 0.39
N ASN A 92 -9.74 8.40 0.40
CA ASN A 92 -10.87 8.72 1.27
C ASN A 92 -12.12 7.98 0.77
N PRO A 93 -12.85 7.23 1.63
CA PRO A 93 -14.16 6.73 1.25
C PRO A 93 -15.11 7.89 0.94
N THR A 94 -15.96 7.72 -0.07
CA THR A 94 -17.10 8.64 -0.25
C THR A 94 -18.15 8.37 0.83
N VAL A 95 -19.05 9.31 1.07
CA VAL A 95 -20.12 9.15 2.09
C VAL A 95 -21.10 8.00 1.80
N PHE A 96 -21.06 7.45 0.60
CA PHE A 96 -21.95 6.37 0.14
C PHE A 96 -21.23 5.02 0.01
N GLU A 97 -19.92 4.98 0.23
CA GLU A 97 -19.10 3.80 0.05
C GLU A 97 -18.48 3.34 1.37
N GLU A 98 -18.37 2.02 1.54
CA GLU A 98 -17.47 1.49 2.56
C GLU A 98 -16.02 1.72 2.14
N GLY A 99 -15.11 2.06 3.04
CA GLY A 99 -13.72 2.25 2.65
C GLY A 99 -13.00 0.97 2.22
N ARG A 100 -11.87 1.17 1.52
CA ARG A 100 -10.98 0.10 1.08
C ARG A 100 -10.35 -0.65 2.25
N ARG A 101 -10.01 -1.91 2.03
CA ARG A 101 -9.43 -2.81 3.04
C ARG A 101 -7.98 -3.09 2.71
N TYR A 102 -7.16 -3.15 3.75
CA TYR A 102 -5.72 -3.31 3.63
C TYR A 102 -5.20 -4.29 4.69
N LEU A 103 -4.27 -5.15 4.29
CA LEU A 103 -3.35 -5.77 5.21
C LEU A 103 -2.22 -4.77 5.48
N LEU A 104 -2.14 -4.29 6.72
CA LEU A 104 -1.23 -3.25 7.13
C LEU A 104 -0.06 -3.81 7.94
N PHE A 105 1.11 -3.22 7.69
CA PHE A 105 2.34 -3.38 8.47
C PHE A 105 2.75 -1.99 8.93
N LEU A 106 2.80 -1.78 10.24
CA LEU A 106 2.89 -0.45 10.82
C LEU A 106 3.92 -0.41 11.94
N ARG A 107 4.61 0.71 12.06
CA ARG A 107 5.49 1.03 13.18
C ARG A 107 4.89 2.13 14.03
N ARG A 108 5.20 2.17 15.32
CA ARG A 108 4.79 3.26 16.21
C ARG A 108 5.43 4.57 15.74
N ASP A 109 4.67 5.66 15.83
CA ASP A 109 5.24 6.98 15.65
C ASP A 109 6.11 7.32 16.88
N GLU A 110 7.36 7.68 16.63
CA GLU A 110 8.32 8.05 17.68
C GLU A 110 7.95 9.38 18.36
N GLU A 111 7.25 10.26 17.64
CA GLU A 111 6.80 11.56 18.14
C GLU A 111 5.47 11.45 18.91
N ASP A 112 4.63 10.49 18.56
CA ASP A 112 3.32 10.25 19.18
C ASP A 112 2.99 8.74 19.22
N PRO A 113 3.33 8.04 20.31
CA PRO A 113 3.11 6.59 20.43
C PRO A 113 1.63 6.16 20.45
N GLU A 114 0.68 7.09 20.36
CA GLU A 114 -0.73 6.76 20.13
C GLU A 114 -1.05 6.49 18.64
N ARG A 115 -0.13 6.84 17.75
CA ARG A 115 -0.28 6.75 16.29
C ARG A 115 0.72 5.77 15.69
N TYR A 116 0.40 5.36 14.47
CA TYR A 116 1.27 4.55 13.64
C TYR A 116 1.80 5.33 12.44
N ARG A 117 2.91 4.87 11.89
CA ARG A 117 3.45 5.26 10.58
C ARG A 117 3.64 4.04 9.70
N GLY A 118 3.78 4.28 8.40
CA GLY A 118 4.22 3.29 7.45
C GLY A 118 5.61 2.74 7.72
N MET A 119 5.80 1.51 7.23
CA MET A 119 7.12 0.92 7.07
C MET A 119 7.86 1.59 5.91
N PRO A 120 9.19 1.76 5.98
CA PRO A 120 9.98 2.30 4.87
C PRO A 120 9.83 1.52 3.56
N GLU A 121 9.58 0.21 3.63
CA GLU A 121 9.38 -0.68 2.47
C GLU A 121 7.97 -0.61 1.86
N GLY A 122 7.09 0.19 2.46
CA GLY A 122 5.66 0.22 2.19
C GLY A 122 4.86 -0.56 3.24
N CYS A 123 3.62 -0.14 3.44
CA CYS A 123 2.85 -0.53 4.62
C CYS A 123 1.52 -1.21 4.34
N ALA A 124 1.00 -1.13 3.11
CA ALA A 124 -0.38 -1.48 2.83
C ALA A 124 -0.45 -2.36 1.59
N LEU A 125 -1.10 -3.50 1.75
CA LEU A 125 -1.43 -4.40 0.66
C LEU A 125 -2.95 -4.44 0.49
N ASP A 126 -3.44 -4.23 -0.73
CA ASP A 126 -4.88 -4.24 -1.02
C ASP A 126 -5.50 -5.60 -0.72
N VAL A 127 -6.58 -5.59 0.05
CA VAL A 127 -7.40 -6.76 0.32
C VAL A 127 -8.80 -6.52 -0.24
N LEU A 128 -9.26 -7.44 -1.08
CA LEU A 128 -10.58 -7.42 -1.69
C LEU A 128 -11.45 -8.55 -1.11
N VAL A 129 -12.75 -8.45 -1.33
CA VAL A 129 -13.73 -9.47 -0.95
C VAL A 129 -14.20 -10.29 -2.17
N ALA A 130 -14.06 -11.60 -2.08
CA ALA A 130 -14.61 -12.54 -3.07
C ALA A 130 -16.14 -12.63 -2.99
N ASP A 131 -16.79 -13.13 -4.04
CA ASP A 131 -18.25 -13.35 -4.05
C ASP A 131 -18.75 -14.30 -2.95
N ASP A 132 -17.89 -15.20 -2.49
CA ASP A 132 -18.10 -16.10 -1.35
C ASP A 132 -17.75 -15.49 0.02
N ASN A 133 -17.50 -14.17 0.08
CA ASN A 133 -17.17 -13.38 1.27
C ASN A 133 -15.81 -13.68 1.91
N ARG A 134 -14.89 -14.36 1.22
CA ARG A 134 -13.50 -14.48 1.71
C ARG A 134 -12.69 -13.22 1.45
N TYR A 135 -11.77 -12.91 2.35
CA TYR A 135 -10.74 -11.89 2.11
C TYR A 135 -9.64 -12.45 1.23
N VAL A 136 -9.26 -11.67 0.22
CA VAL A 136 -8.30 -12.05 -0.81
C VAL A 136 -7.30 -10.90 -0.96
N LEU A 137 -6.02 -11.21 -0.80
CA LEU A 137 -4.94 -10.30 -1.18
C LEU A 137 -4.98 -10.12 -2.71
N ARG A 138 -5.19 -8.88 -3.17
CA ARG A 138 -5.25 -8.56 -4.60
C ARG A 138 -3.92 -8.93 -5.26
N TYR A 139 -3.98 -9.59 -6.42
CA TYR A 139 -2.79 -9.91 -7.20
C TYR A 139 -2.93 -9.39 -8.65
N PRO A 140 -1.89 -8.75 -9.21
CA PRO A 140 -0.55 -8.48 -8.65
C PRO A 140 -0.59 -7.48 -7.48
N VAL A 141 0.24 -7.71 -6.47
CA VAL A 141 0.35 -6.81 -5.32
C VAL A 141 1.01 -5.47 -5.72
N THR A 142 0.60 -4.39 -5.07
CA THR A 142 1.26 -3.07 -5.16
C THR A 142 1.51 -2.54 -3.75
N GLY A 143 2.23 -1.42 -3.64
CA GLY A 143 2.51 -0.76 -2.36
C GLY A 143 3.73 -1.30 -1.61
N VAL A 144 4.07 -2.58 -1.77
CA VAL A 144 5.27 -3.21 -1.20
C VAL A 144 5.93 -4.13 -2.23
N ALA A 145 7.24 -4.00 -2.42
CA ALA A 145 8.01 -4.94 -3.21
C ALA A 145 8.23 -6.23 -2.40
N LEU A 146 7.44 -7.27 -2.67
CA LEU A 146 7.52 -8.54 -1.93
C LEU A 146 8.44 -9.56 -2.59
N SER A 147 9.21 -10.30 -1.78
CA SER A 147 10.03 -11.43 -2.24
C SER A 147 9.31 -12.78 -2.16
N ASP A 148 8.12 -12.83 -1.56
CA ASP A 148 7.31 -14.04 -1.45
C ASP A 148 6.84 -14.55 -2.83
N PRO A 149 6.67 -15.87 -3.00
CA PRO A 149 6.24 -16.48 -4.27
C PRO A 149 4.72 -16.35 -4.49
N LEU A 150 4.18 -15.13 -4.39
CA LEU A 150 2.75 -14.88 -4.48
C LEU A 150 2.15 -15.27 -5.84
N GLU A 151 2.94 -15.21 -6.92
CA GLU A 151 2.52 -15.66 -8.24
C GLU A 151 2.13 -17.14 -8.24
N GLU A 152 2.90 -17.99 -7.56
CA GLU A 152 2.65 -19.43 -7.47
C GLU A 152 1.41 -19.75 -6.61
N MET A 153 1.06 -18.82 -5.71
CA MET A 153 -0.10 -18.93 -4.81
C MET A 153 -1.35 -18.30 -5.41
N ALA A 154 -1.20 -17.41 -6.39
CA ALA A 154 -2.31 -16.68 -7.00
C ALA A 154 -3.27 -17.64 -7.71
N ARG A 155 -4.57 -17.47 -7.49
CA ARG A 155 -5.63 -18.28 -8.10
C ARG A 155 -6.67 -17.37 -8.76
N PRO A 156 -7.41 -17.88 -9.75
CA PRO A 156 -8.59 -17.19 -10.25
C PRO A 156 -9.59 -16.93 -9.13
N VAL A 157 -10.15 -15.72 -9.09
CA VAL A 157 -11.14 -15.28 -8.09
C VAL A 157 -12.24 -14.49 -8.78
N THR A 158 -13.49 -14.74 -8.37
CA THR A 158 -14.62 -13.85 -8.67
C THR A 158 -14.78 -12.89 -7.50
N PHE A 159 -14.57 -11.60 -7.73
CA PHE A 159 -14.73 -10.59 -6.69
C PHE A 159 -16.18 -10.10 -6.59
N GLY A 160 -16.66 -9.96 -5.35
CA GLY A 160 -17.90 -9.25 -5.02
C GLY A 160 -17.63 -7.81 -4.54
N ASP A 161 -16.36 -7.42 -4.43
CA ASP A 161 -15.94 -6.09 -3.98
C ASP A 161 -15.92 -5.08 -5.15
N GLY A 162 -16.56 -3.93 -4.97
CA GLY A 162 -16.56 -2.85 -5.97
C GLY A 162 -15.16 -2.31 -6.25
N TYR A 163 -14.25 -2.37 -5.27
CA TYR A 163 -12.86 -1.97 -5.46
C TYR A 163 -12.01 -2.96 -6.25
N ALA A 164 -12.59 -4.08 -6.70
CA ALA A 164 -11.98 -4.96 -7.69
C ALA A 164 -12.08 -4.39 -9.11
N VAL A 165 -12.86 -3.33 -9.33
CA VAL A 165 -12.94 -2.61 -10.61
C VAL A 165 -11.93 -1.46 -10.58
N VAL A 166 -11.25 -1.27 -11.71
CA VAL A 166 -10.27 -0.20 -11.92
C VAL A 166 -10.52 0.45 -13.28
N ASP A 167 -10.44 1.78 -13.30
CA ASP A 167 -10.61 2.57 -14.51
C ASP A 167 -9.40 2.42 -15.43
N GLU A 168 -9.63 2.57 -16.74
CA GLU A 168 -8.58 2.48 -17.75
C GLU A 168 -7.52 3.58 -17.57
N GLU A 169 -7.92 4.75 -17.05
CA GLU A 169 -7.00 5.85 -16.77
C GLU A 169 -6.06 5.59 -15.59
N ASP A 170 -6.43 4.68 -14.68
CA ASP A 170 -5.64 4.27 -13.52
C ASP A 170 -4.64 3.14 -13.83
N LEU A 171 -4.71 2.54 -15.02
CA LEU A 171 -3.80 1.50 -15.47
C LEU A 171 -2.92 1.97 -16.62
N LEU A 172 -1.61 1.95 -16.42
CA LEU A 172 -0.67 2.21 -17.49
C LEU A 172 -0.85 1.18 -18.63
N PRO A 173 -0.85 1.59 -19.92
CA PRO A 173 -1.14 0.68 -21.03
C PRO A 173 -0.27 -0.59 -21.03
N GLN A 174 1.02 -0.46 -20.69
CA GLN A 174 1.93 -1.60 -20.62
C GLN A 174 1.58 -2.57 -19.48
N GLU A 175 1.18 -2.05 -18.32
CA GLU A 175 0.77 -2.84 -17.16
C GLU A 175 -0.55 -3.56 -17.46
N ARG A 176 -1.53 -2.83 -18.00
CA ARG A 176 -2.81 -3.37 -18.45
C ARG A 176 -2.61 -4.54 -19.41
N ASP A 177 -1.81 -4.35 -20.47
CA ASP A 177 -1.58 -5.38 -21.47
C ASP A 177 -0.86 -6.61 -20.88
N ARG A 178 0.08 -6.39 -19.95
CA ARG A 178 0.72 -7.48 -19.19
C ARG A 178 -0.30 -8.28 -18.37
N MET A 179 -1.14 -7.59 -17.62
CA MET A 179 -2.14 -8.21 -16.75
C MET A 179 -3.22 -8.93 -17.56
N LEU A 180 -3.63 -8.38 -18.71
CA LEU A 180 -4.55 -9.03 -19.64
C LEU A 180 -3.97 -10.34 -20.17
N ASN A 181 -2.73 -10.32 -20.63
CA ASN A 181 -2.05 -11.51 -21.14
C ASN A 181 -1.86 -12.58 -20.05
N ALA A 182 -1.68 -12.16 -18.79
CA ALA A 182 -1.58 -13.04 -17.63
C ALA A 182 -2.94 -13.50 -17.07
N GLY A 183 -4.07 -13.01 -17.61
CA GLY A 183 -5.40 -13.32 -17.10
C GLY A 183 -5.69 -12.75 -15.69
N GLN A 184 -4.97 -11.71 -15.28
CA GLN A 184 -5.06 -11.06 -13.97
C GLN A 184 -6.16 -9.99 -13.91
N ILE A 185 -6.56 -9.47 -15.08
CA ILE A 185 -7.72 -8.61 -15.26
C ILE A 185 -8.52 -9.07 -16.47
N ARG A 186 -9.79 -8.68 -16.52
CA ARG A 186 -10.64 -8.80 -17.70
C ARG A 186 -11.48 -7.54 -17.88
N ARG A 187 -11.99 -7.33 -19.08
CA ARG A 187 -12.91 -6.21 -19.34
C ARG A 187 -14.19 -6.37 -18.51
N TYR A 188 -14.63 -5.29 -17.89
CA TYR A 188 -15.84 -5.25 -17.07
C TYR A 188 -16.91 -4.37 -17.73
N GLY A 189 -16.52 -3.15 -18.11
CA GLY A 189 -17.38 -2.15 -18.73
C GLY A 189 -16.72 -1.41 -19.89
N GLU A 190 -17.27 -0.24 -20.21
CA GLU A 190 -16.62 0.73 -21.09
C GLU A 190 -15.59 1.51 -20.26
N GLY A 191 -14.30 1.41 -20.63
CA GLY A 191 -13.23 2.06 -19.88
C GLY A 191 -12.89 1.41 -18.53
N GLU A 192 -13.43 0.24 -18.21
CA GLU A 192 -13.24 -0.42 -16.91
C GLU A 192 -12.73 -1.85 -17.03
N TRP A 193 -11.84 -2.21 -16.10
CA TRP A 193 -11.27 -3.53 -15.93
C TRP A 193 -11.61 -4.07 -14.54
N ILE A 194 -11.80 -5.38 -14.42
CA ILE A 194 -11.97 -6.03 -13.12
C ILE A 194 -10.82 -7.01 -12.89
N TYR A 195 -10.25 -7.00 -11.69
CA TYR A 195 -9.30 -8.01 -11.25
C TYR A 195 -9.95 -9.40 -11.27
N THR A 196 -9.16 -10.42 -11.59
CA THR A 196 -9.62 -11.81 -11.70
C THR A 196 -8.75 -12.78 -10.94
N THR A 197 -7.73 -12.28 -10.24
CA THR A 197 -6.71 -13.09 -9.59
C THR A 197 -6.40 -12.53 -8.21
N GLY A 198 -6.15 -13.44 -7.26
CA GLY A 198 -5.73 -13.06 -5.91
C GLY A 198 -5.17 -14.24 -5.14
N VAL A 199 -4.61 -13.95 -3.97
CA VAL A 199 -4.14 -14.95 -3.00
C VAL A 199 -5.11 -14.95 -1.84
N ASP A 200 -5.65 -16.10 -1.45
CA ASP A 200 -6.52 -16.17 -0.28
C ASP A 200 -5.75 -15.68 0.96
N LEU A 201 -6.35 -14.76 1.73
CA LEU A 201 -5.65 -14.06 2.81
C LEU A 201 -5.20 -15.03 3.91
N ALA A 202 -5.91 -16.15 4.11
CA ALA A 202 -5.49 -17.19 5.05
C ALA A 202 -4.19 -17.88 4.59
N GLU A 203 -3.96 -17.99 3.28
CA GLU A 203 -2.71 -18.51 2.73
C GLU A 203 -1.57 -17.50 2.81
N ALA A 204 -1.84 -16.24 2.45
CA ALA A 204 -0.87 -15.15 2.62
C ALA A 204 -0.44 -15.01 4.09
N ARG A 205 -1.37 -15.19 5.04
CA ARG A 205 -1.05 -15.21 6.47
C ARG A 205 -0.07 -16.31 6.85
N ARG A 206 -0.07 -17.46 6.16
CA ARG A 206 0.90 -18.53 6.44
C ARG A 206 2.33 -18.12 6.09
N LEU A 207 2.51 -17.22 5.12
CA LEU A 207 3.82 -16.64 4.77
C LEU A 207 4.34 -15.68 5.84
N ILE A 208 3.43 -14.98 6.55
CA ILE A 208 3.82 -14.13 7.68
C ILE A 208 4.46 -14.97 8.80
N GLY A 209 3.90 -16.16 9.06
CA GLY A 209 4.37 -17.06 10.10
C GLY A 209 3.97 -16.61 11.51
N VAL A 210 3.79 -17.56 12.42
CA VAL A 210 3.36 -17.27 13.80
C VAL A 210 4.46 -16.53 14.57
N GLU A 211 5.72 -16.89 14.36
CA GLU A 211 6.86 -16.31 15.09
C GLU A 211 7.01 -14.81 14.87
N ALA A 212 6.72 -14.31 13.66
CA ALA A 212 6.80 -12.88 13.35
C ALA A 212 5.67 -12.05 14.00
N LEU A 213 4.61 -12.72 14.46
CA LEU A 213 3.47 -12.11 15.13
C LEU A 213 3.60 -12.15 16.66
N LEU A 214 4.65 -12.76 17.19
CA LEU A 214 4.98 -12.72 18.61
C LEU A 214 5.72 -11.41 18.92
N ASP A 215 5.48 -10.89 20.14
CA ASP A 215 6.15 -9.70 20.68
C ASP A 215 7.56 -10.02 21.20
#